data_AF-A0A1N7KDD6-F1
#
_entry.id   AF-A0A1N7KDD6-F1
#
_cell.length_a   1.000
_cell.length_b   1.000
_cell.length_c   1.000
_cell.angle_alpha   90.00
_cell.angle_beta   90.00
_cell.angle_gamma   90.00
#
_symmetry.space_group_name_H-M   'P 1'
#
loop_
_entity.id
_entity.type
_entity.pdbx_description
1 polymer ?
#
loop_
_entity_poly.entity_id
_entity_poly.type
_entity_poly.pdbx_seq_one_letter_code
_entity_poly.pdbx_strand_id
1 'polypeptide(L)'
;MTVNSALRLMAGTVVLISLALGTYISQNWFYLTGFVGLNLLQSAFTGWCPAITIFNKLGLKQESCNVSGMTVPQGVHILAGSIILGTIIAVLVFNVSMTLLAVTAIIGVSLVQSAFTGWCPGMTIARLVGFKDIV
;
A
#
# COMPACT_ATOMS: atom_id res chain seq x y z
N MET A 1 -5.04 -15.53 -7.38
CA MET A 1 -4.71 -14.18 -6.87
C MET A 1 -4.22 -13.33 -8.03
N THR A 2 -4.69 -12.09 -8.16
CA THR A 2 -4.15 -11.12 -9.14
C THR A 2 -2.89 -10.48 -8.59
N VAL A 3 -2.07 -9.91 -9.47
CA VAL A 3 -0.83 -9.19 -9.08
C VAL A 3 -1.13 -8.05 -8.11
N ASN A 4 -2.24 -7.31 -8.30
CA ASN A 4 -2.62 -6.19 -7.42
C ASN A 4 -3.03 -6.65 -6.02
N SER A 5 -3.64 -7.82 -5.88
CA SER A 5 -3.97 -8.38 -4.57
C SER A 5 -2.72 -8.89 -3.86
N ALA A 6 -1.80 -9.53 -4.60
CA ALA A 6 -0.51 -9.97 -4.05
C ALA A 6 0.36 -8.78 -3.60
N LEU A 7 0.36 -7.67 -4.35
CA LEU A 7 1.01 -6.42 -3.95
C LEU A 7 0.45 -5.85 -2.66
N ARG A 8 -0.87 -5.78 -2.53
CA ARG A 8 -1.52 -5.28 -1.31
C ARG A 8 -1.22 -6.17 -0.11
N LEU A 9 -1.21 -7.49 -0.29
CA LEU A 9 -0.81 -8.45 0.73
C LEU A 9 0.64 -8.22 1.18
N MET A 10 1.55 -8.16 0.22
CA MET A 10 2.98 -8.00 0.47
C MET A 10 3.28 -6.66 1.12
N ALA A 11 2.69 -5.57 0.62
CA ALA A 11 2.85 -4.25 1.20
C ALA A 11 2.32 -4.19 2.64
N GLY A 12 1.11 -4.70 2.89
CA GLY A 12 0.50 -4.70 4.23
C GLY A 12 1.29 -5.53 5.23
N THR A 13 1.75 -6.73 4.84
CA THR A 13 2.56 -7.59 5.71
C THR A 13 3.91 -6.98 6.03
N VAL A 14 4.63 -6.44 5.04
CA VAL A 14 5.92 -5.78 5.28
C VAL A 14 5.74 -4.55 6.16
N VAL A 15 4.70 -3.74 5.95
CA VAL A 15 4.40 -2.57 6.79
C VAL A 15 4.15 -3.00 8.24
N LEU A 16 3.32 -4.01 8.49
CA LEU A 16 3.01 -4.48 9.84
C LEU A 16 4.24 -5.06 10.56
N ILE A 17 5.03 -5.88 9.86
CA ILE A 17 6.26 -6.46 10.42
C ILE A 17 7.25 -5.33 10.75
N SER A 18 7.45 -4.40 9.82
CA SER A 18 8.37 -3.27 10.02
C SER A 18 7.90 -2.35 11.14
N LEU A 19 6.58 -2.18 11.29
CA LEU A 19 6.00 -1.42 12.40
C LEU A 19 6.28 -2.10 13.75
N ALA A 20 6.03 -3.40 13.85
CA ALA A 20 6.28 -4.18 15.06
C ALA A 20 7.77 -4.15 15.43
N LEU A 21 8.67 -4.40 14.46
CA LEU A 21 10.11 -4.32 14.71
C LEU A 21 10.55 -2.89 15.04
N GLY A 22 9.89 -1.89 14.46
CA GLY A 22 10.11 -0.47 14.76
C GLY A 22 9.80 -0.11 16.21
N THR A 23 8.72 -0.68 16.76
CA THR A 23 8.31 -0.45 18.16
C THR A 23 9.10 -1.29 19.16
N TYR A 24 9.52 -2.51 18.81
CA TYR A 24 10.18 -3.44 19.75
C TYR A 24 11.71 -3.42 19.69
N ILE A 25 12.32 -3.11 18.54
CA ILE A 25 13.77 -3.22 18.34
C ILE A 25 14.40 -1.85 18.09
N SER A 26 14.01 -1.16 17.02
CA SER A 26 14.65 0.10 16.62
C SER A 26 13.81 0.92 15.65
N GLN A 27 13.76 2.23 15.85
CA GLN A 27 13.05 3.18 15.01
C GLN A 27 13.51 3.19 13.54
N ASN A 28 14.71 2.67 13.25
CA ASN A 28 15.25 2.55 11.90
C ASN A 28 14.39 1.66 10.97
N TRP A 29 13.58 0.76 11.51
CA TRP A 29 12.67 -0.06 10.72
C TRP A 29 11.55 0.76 10.04
N PHE A 30 11.26 1.98 10.51
CA PHE A 30 10.30 2.85 9.83
C PHE A 30 10.79 3.37 8.48
N TYR A 31 12.11 3.41 8.23
CA TYR A 31 12.63 3.71 6.90
C TYR A 31 12.23 2.64 5.88
N LEU A 32 12.16 1.37 6.30
CA LEU A 32 11.70 0.28 5.45
C LEU A 32 10.21 0.45 5.12
N THR A 33 9.39 0.79 6.11
CA THR A 33 7.97 1.10 5.91
C THR A 33 7.77 2.29 4.96
N GLY A 34 8.58 3.34 5.10
CA GLY A 34 8.57 4.51 4.22
C GLY A 34 8.98 4.15 2.79
N PHE A 35 10.02 3.33 2.63
CA PHE A 35 10.45 2.82 1.32
C PHE A 35 9.33 2.05 0.62
N VAL A 36 8.65 1.15 1.33
CA VAL A 36 7.50 0.41 0.79
C VAL A 36 6.36 1.37 0.39
N GLY A 37 6.04 2.36 1.24
CA GLY A 37 5.04 3.39 0.93
C GLY A 37 5.38 4.20 -0.32
N LEU A 38 6.64 4.57 -0.51
CA LEU A 38 7.12 5.27 -1.69
C LEU A 38 7.00 4.41 -2.95
N ASN A 39 7.33 3.12 -2.87
CA ASN A 39 7.18 2.18 -3.99
C ASN A 39 5.71 1.98 -4.37
N LEU A 40 4.78 1.99 -3.41
CA LEU A 40 3.34 1.97 -3.69
C LEU A 40 2.91 3.22 -4.45
N LEU A 41 3.38 4.39 -4.00
CA LEU A 41 3.07 5.66 -4.63
C LEU A 41 3.64 5.71 -6.05
N GLN A 42 4.91 5.35 -6.24
CA GLN A 42 5.54 5.26 -7.55
C GLN A 42 4.79 4.30 -8.49
N SER A 43 4.43 3.11 -8.00
CA SER A 43 3.65 2.13 -8.77
C SER A 43 2.34 2.71 -9.28
N ALA A 44 1.73 3.62 -8.53
CA ALA A 44 0.43 4.16 -8.87
C ALA A 44 0.48 5.30 -9.89
N PHE A 45 1.58 6.06 -9.95
CA PHE A 45 1.79 7.08 -10.98
C PHE A 45 2.43 6.52 -12.24
N THR A 46 3.42 5.64 -12.09
CA THR A 46 4.22 5.13 -13.23
C THR A 46 3.72 3.80 -13.78
N GLY A 47 2.84 3.10 -13.07
CA GLY A 47 2.41 1.75 -13.43
C GLY A 47 3.49 0.68 -13.27
N TRP A 48 4.71 1.05 -12.84
CA TRP A 48 5.85 0.16 -12.74
C TRP A 48 6.39 0.11 -11.31
N CYS A 49 6.58 -1.10 -10.79
CA CYS A 49 7.18 -1.37 -9.49
C CYS A 49 8.00 -2.67 -9.56
N PRO A 50 9.18 -2.76 -8.93
CA PRO A 50 9.98 -3.99 -8.91
C PRO A 50 9.20 -5.21 -8.43
N ALA A 51 8.30 -5.02 -7.45
CA ALA A 51 7.45 -6.08 -6.92
C ALA A 51 6.49 -6.64 -7.98
N ILE A 52 5.94 -5.82 -8.87
CA ILE A 52 5.10 -6.28 -10.00
C ILE A 52 5.92 -7.22 -10.89
N THR A 53 7.14 -6.82 -11.24
CA THR A 53 8.04 -7.64 -12.08
C THR A 53 8.35 -9.00 -11.44
N ILE A 54 8.56 -9.02 -10.12
CA ILE A 54 8.80 -10.26 -9.37
C ILE A 54 7.54 -11.15 -9.40
N PHE A 55 6.37 -10.60 -9.11
CA PHE A 55 5.11 -11.34 -9.13
C PHE A 55 4.73 -11.83 -10.54
N ASN A 56 5.07 -11.08 -11.59
CA ASN A 56 4.91 -11.51 -12.98
C ASN A 56 5.82 -12.69 -13.32
N LYS A 57 7.08 -12.66 -12.86
CA LYS A 57 8.00 -13.79 -13.01
C LYS A 57 7.54 -15.03 -12.24
N LEU A 58 6.82 -14.84 -11.13
CA LEU A 58 6.18 -15.92 -10.37
C LEU A 58 4.90 -16.47 -11.03
N GLY A 59 4.52 -15.97 -12.22
CA GLY A 59 3.40 -16.49 -13.00
C GLY A 59 2.03 -15.99 -12.55
N LEU A 60 1.95 -14.94 -11.72
CA LEU A 60 0.68 -14.33 -11.37
C LEU A 60 0.12 -13.55 -12.56
N LYS A 61 -1.18 -13.72 -12.81
CA LYS A 61 -1.90 -13.01 -13.87
C LYS A 61 -1.97 -11.51 -13.54
N GLN A 62 -1.40 -10.68 -14.40
CA GLN A 62 -1.72 -9.26 -14.42
C GLN A 62 -3.10 -9.06 -15.02
N GLU A 63 -3.86 -8.16 -14.42
CA GLU A 63 -5.09 -7.67 -15.04
C GLU A 63 -4.66 -6.76 -16.19
N SER A 64 -4.99 -7.14 -17.43
CA SER A 64 -4.76 -6.32 -18.61
C SER A 64 -5.74 -5.16 -18.61
N CYS A 65 -5.36 -4.03 -18.00
CA CYS A 65 -6.17 -2.83 -17.97
C CYS A 65 -6.18 -2.13 -19.33
N ASN A 66 -7.30 -2.19 -20.04
CA ASN A 66 -7.63 -1.26 -21.12
C ASN A 66 -8.62 -0.22 -20.58
N VAL A 67 -8.10 0.79 -19.87
CA VAL A 67 -8.92 1.87 -19.30
C VAL A 67 -8.30 3.22 -19.66
N SER A 68 -9.08 4.10 -20.28
CA SER A 68 -8.74 5.52 -20.41
C SER A 68 -9.03 6.22 -19.06
N GLY A 69 -8.09 6.14 -18.10
CA GLY A 69 -8.20 6.76 -16.77
C GLY A 69 -7.45 6.04 -15.65
N MET A 70 -7.50 6.59 -14.43
CA MET A 70 -6.95 5.93 -13.23
C MET A 70 -7.91 4.85 -12.69
N THR A 71 -7.36 3.68 -12.37
CA THR A 71 -8.12 2.52 -11.88
C THR A 71 -8.30 2.52 -10.37
N VAL A 72 -9.36 1.87 -9.86
CA VAL A 72 -9.63 1.73 -8.41
C VAL A 72 -8.43 1.15 -7.63
N PRO A 73 -7.75 0.07 -8.08
CA PRO A 73 -6.56 -0.44 -7.38
C PRO A 73 -5.40 0.56 -7.34
N GLN A 74 -5.24 1.35 -8.41
CA GLN A 74 -4.23 2.40 -8.49
C GLN A 74 -4.54 3.53 -7.51
N GLY A 75 -5.82 3.92 -7.38
CA GLY A 75 -6.28 4.86 -6.35
C GLY A 75 -6.01 4.37 -4.92
N VAL A 76 -6.20 3.08 -4.64
CA VAL A 76 -5.87 2.49 -3.33
C VAL A 76 -4.38 2.60 -3.02
N HIS A 77 -3.50 2.38 -4.01
CA HIS A 77 -2.05 2.52 -3.82
C HIS A 77 -1.65 3.97 -3.57
N ILE A 78 -2.27 4.95 -4.26
CA ILE A 78 -2.05 6.39 -4.01
C ILE A 78 -2.48 6.75 -2.58
N LEU A 79 -3.70 6.37 -2.17
CA LEU A 79 -4.24 6.66 -0.85
C LEU A 79 -3.37 6.04 0.25
N ALA A 80 -3.10 4.73 0.16
CA ALA A 80 -2.31 4.03 1.16
C ALA A 80 -0.86 4.53 1.19
N GLY A 81 -0.22 4.68 0.03
CA GLY A 81 1.15 5.17 -0.07
C GLY A 81 1.32 6.58 0.49
N SER A 82 0.41 7.51 0.17
CA SER A 82 0.47 8.89 0.66
C SER A 82 0.26 8.97 2.18
N ILE A 83 -0.67 8.19 2.73
CA ILE A 83 -0.93 8.20 4.18
C ILE A 83 0.24 7.55 4.93
N ILE A 84 0.77 6.43 4.46
CA ILE A 84 1.93 5.75 5.09
C ILE A 84 3.16 6.67 5.05
N LEU A 85 3.44 7.31 3.91
CA LEU A 85 4.59 8.19 3.80
C LEU A 85 4.43 9.44 4.68
N GLY A 86 3.25 10.07 4.65
CA GLY A 86 2.95 11.26 5.46
C GLY A 86 3.04 11.00 6.96
N THR A 87 2.52 9.86 7.43
CA THR A 87 2.60 9.47 8.85
C THR A 87 4.04 9.19 9.30
N ILE A 88 4.85 8.52 8.47
CA ILE A 88 6.26 8.25 8.82
C ILE A 88 7.08 9.52 8.80
N ILE A 89 6.89 10.40 7.82
CA ILE A 89 7.53 11.71 7.79
C ILE A 89 7.14 12.52 9.03
N ALA A 90 5.85 12.50 9.42
CA ALA A 90 5.37 13.16 10.62
C ALA A 90 6.05 12.61 11.90
N VAL A 91 6.17 11.29 12.03
CA VAL A 91 6.80 10.65 13.19
C VAL A 91 8.31 10.92 13.23
N LEU A 92 9.02 10.76 12.11
CA LEU A 92 10.48 10.86 12.07
C LEU A 92 10.98 12.32 12.12
N VAL A 93 10.29 13.26 11.47
CA VAL A 93 10.73 14.66 11.37
C VAL A 93 10.16 15.52 12.50
N PHE A 94 8.89 15.32 12.87
CA PHE A 94 8.21 16.17 13.85
C PHE A 94 8.12 15.54 15.25
N ASN A 95 8.70 14.35 15.45
CA ASN A 95 8.68 13.61 16.73
C ASN A 95 7.26 13.46 17.32
N VAL A 96 6.25 13.37 16.45
CA VAL A 96 4.84 13.27 16.84
C VAL A 96 4.59 11.95 17.56
N SER A 97 3.64 11.97 18.52
CA SER A 97 3.28 10.85 19.40
C SER A 97 3.18 9.49 18.71
N MET A 98 3.70 8.44 19.37
CA MET A 98 3.67 7.02 18.96
C MET A 98 2.26 6.51 18.57
N THR A 99 1.20 7.16 19.07
CA THR A 99 -0.20 6.88 18.71
C THR A 99 -0.49 7.08 17.22
N LEU A 100 0.28 7.93 16.52
CA LEU A 100 0.13 8.14 15.08
C LEU A 100 0.48 6.87 14.28
N LEU A 101 1.34 5.99 14.82
CA LEU A 101 1.63 4.67 14.22
C LEU A 101 0.43 3.71 14.28
N ALA A 102 -0.57 3.97 15.13
CA ALA A 102 -1.80 3.18 15.09
C ALA A 102 -2.51 3.35 13.73
N VAL A 103 -2.42 4.52 13.10
CA VAL A 103 -3.01 4.77 11.78
C VAL A 103 -2.32 3.92 10.71
N THR A 104 -0.98 3.85 10.72
CA THR A 104 -0.24 2.99 9.78
C THR A 104 -0.49 1.51 10.04
N ALA A 105 -0.67 1.10 11.30
CA ALA A 105 -1.09 -0.25 11.64
C ALA A 105 -2.47 -0.58 11.05
N ILE A 106 -3.46 0.30 11.22
CA ILE A 106 -4.82 0.12 10.69
C ILE A 106 -4.80 0.00 9.16
N ILE A 107 -4.02 0.84 8.48
CA ILE A 107 -3.87 0.76 7.01
C ILE A 107 -3.18 -0.53 6.60
N GLY A 108 -2.13 -0.95 7.32
CA GLY A 108 -1.44 -2.22 7.10
C GLY A 108 -2.38 -3.42 7.21
N VAL A 109 -3.18 -3.49 8.28
CA VAL A 109 -4.20 -4.53 8.47
C VAL A 109 -5.25 -4.48 7.36
N SER A 110 -5.71 -3.28 7.00
CA SER A 110 -6.70 -3.10 5.92
C SER A 110 -6.19 -3.58 4.56
N LEU A 111 -4.90 -3.34 4.25
CA LEU A 111 -4.25 -3.85 3.04
C LEU A 111 -4.19 -5.38 3.02
N VAL A 112 -3.78 -6.00 4.13
CA VAL A 112 -3.73 -7.47 4.24
C VAL A 112 -5.12 -8.07 4.11
N GLN A 113 -6.11 -7.55 4.86
CA GLN A 113 -7.48 -8.02 4.80
C GLN A 113 -8.03 -7.93 3.37
N SER A 114 -7.78 -6.82 2.67
CA SER A 114 -8.26 -6.62 1.30
C SER A 114 -7.74 -7.64 0.29
N ALA A 115 -6.55 -8.21 0.54
CA ALA A 115 -5.99 -9.23 -0.34
C ALA A 115 -6.72 -10.57 -0.25
N PHE A 116 -7.38 -10.85 0.90
CA PHE A 116 -8.14 -12.07 1.12
C PHE A 116 -9.64 -11.90 0.87
N THR A 117 -10.22 -10.81 1.37
CA THR A 117 -11.67 -10.58 1.28
C THR A 117 -12.10 -10.00 -0.07
N GLY A 118 -11.16 -9.46 -0.85
CA GLY A 118 -11.46 -8.70 -2.05
C GLY A 118 -12.24 -7.41 -1.77
N TRP A 119 -12.34 -6.98 -0.50
CA TRP A 119 -13.07 -5.79 -0.07
C TRP A 119 -12.18 -4.95 0.84
N CYS A 120 -11.96 -3.68 0.47
CA CYS A 120 -11.18 -2.72 1.23
C CYS A 120 -11.98 -1.41 1.31
N PRO A 121 -12.06 -0.74 2.47
CA PRO A 121 -12.67 0.59 2.57
C PRO A 121 -12.10 1.57 1.54
N GLY A 122 -10.80 1.43 1.23
CA GLY A 122 -10.13 2.22 0.20
C GLY A 122 -10.70 2.05 -1.21
N MET A 123 -11.26 0.88 -1.57
CA MET A 123 -11.91 0.71 -2.88
C MET A 123 -13.24 1.46 -2.96
N THR A 124 -13.99 1.50 -1.85
CA THR A 124 -15.22 2.31 -1.75
C THR A 124 -14.90 3.81 -1.83
N ILE A 125 -13.85 4.26 -1.14
CA ILE A 125 -13.38 5.65 -1.20
C ILE A 125 -12.87 5.99 -2.60
N ALA A 126 -12.10 5.12 -3.24
CA ALA A 126 -11.65 5.33 -4.62
C ALA A 126 -12.84 5.43 -5.59
N ARG A 127 -13.87 4.58 -5.45
CA ARG A 127 -15.10 4.71 -6.24
C ARG A 127 -15.82 6.04 -6.00
N LEU A 128 -15.85 6.53 -4.77
CA LEU A 128 -16.43 7.84 -4.42
C LEU A 128 -15.65 9.02 -5.00
N VAL A 129 -14.32 8.91 -5.10
CA VAL A 129 -13.44 9.92 -5.71
C VAL A 129 -13.50 9.88 -7.26
N GLY A 130 -14.24 8.93 -7.84
CA GLY A 130 -14.48 8.85 -9.29
C GLY A 130 -13.51 7.95 -10.05
N PHE A 131 -12.76 7.08 -9.36
CA PHE A 131 -11.92 6.07 -10.03
C PHE A 131 -12.82 5.01 -10.69
N LYS A 132 -12.49 4.63 -11.94
CA LYS A 132 -13.24 3.59 -12.68
C LYS A 132 -12.81 2.19 -12.25
N ASP A 133 -13.79 1.31 -12.08
CA ASP A 133 -13.56 -0.12 -11.93
C ASP A 133 -12.98 -0.70 -13.24
N ILE A 134 -12.12 -1.70 -13.08
CA ILE A 134 -11.61 -2.50 -14.19
C ILE A 134 -12.72 -3.52 -14.51
N VAL A 135 -13.34 -3.40 -15.68
CA VAL A 135 -14.31 -4.39 -16.21
C VAL A 135 -13.56 -5.50 -16.93
#